data_AF-A0A0G1SCT5-F1
#
_entry.id   AF-A0A0G1SCT5-F1
#
_cell.length_a   1.000
_cell.length_b   1.000
_cell.length_c   1.000
_cell.angle_alpha   90.00
_cell.angle_beta   90.00
_cell.angle_gamma   90.00
#
_symmetry.space_group_name_H-M   'P 1'
#
loop_
_entity.id
_entity.type
_entity.pdbx_description
1 polymer ?
#
loop_
_entity_poly.entity_id
_entity_poly.type
_entity_poly.pdbx_seq_one_letter_code
_entity_poly.pdbx_strand_id
1 'polypeptide(L)'
;FDDLESSISSLTGTITVKGDLAVTGSLKVLGSSAGSAVIPAGSTSLTINSDLVSAQSAVFVTPNIVLESPLSVTESSPGTSFTVEIPRPLDRDLPFKWWIVN
;
A
#
# COMPACT_ATOMS: atom_id res chain seq x y z
N PHE A 1 -30.99 -17.86 2.82
CA PHE A 1 -29.76 -17.08 2.56
C PHE A 1 -29.71 -15.80 3.39
N ASP A 2 -30.83 -15.30 3.93
CA ASP A 2 -30.89 -14.17 4.88
C ASP A 2 -30.09 -14.35 6.19
N ASP A 3 -29.86 -15.59 6.65
CA ASP A 3 -29.21 -15.84 7.96
C ASP A 3 -27.67 -15.73 7.97
N LEU A 4 -27.02 -15.46 6.83
CA LEU A 4 -25.56 -15.26 6.80
C LEU A 4 -25.13 -13.80 6.99
N GLU A 5 -26.03 -12.84 6.79
CA GLU A 5 -25.71 -11.41 6.85
C GLU A 5 -25.46 -10.90 8.28
N SER A 6 -25.89 -11.64 9.31
CA SER A 6 -25.90 -11.16 10.70
C SER A 6 -24.86 -11.78 11.64
N SER A 7 -24.07 -12.78 11.21
CA SER A 7 -23.36 -13.65 12.18
C SER A 7 -21.83 -13.76 12.06
N ILE A 8 -21.17 -13.09 11.10
CA ILE A 8 -19.69 -13.07 11.06
C ILE A 8 -19.19 -11.82 11.79
N SER A 9 -19.08 -11.94 13.12
CA SER A 9 -18.47 -10.89 13.96
C SER A 9 -16.94 -10.88 13.91
N SER A 10 -16.32 -12.00 13.54
CA SER A 10 -14.89 -12.12 13.29
C SER A 10 -14.56 -13.38 12.49
N LEU A 11 -13.61 -13.28 11.54
CA LEU A 11 -12.97 -14.43 10.91
C LEU A 11 -11.47 -14.37 11.17
N THR A 12 -10.88 -15.51 11.54
CA THR A 12 -9.43 -15.69 11.51
C THR A 12 -9.08 -16.51 10.27
N GLY A 13 -8.29 -15.93 9.36
CA GLY A 13 -7.86 -16.59 8.13
C GLY A 13 -8.29 -15.85 6.85
N THR A 14 -8.43 -16.60 5.76
CA THR A 14 -8.71 -16.05 4.44
C THR A 14 -10.20 -16.04 4.13
N ILE A 15 -10.69 -14.93 3.55
CA ILE A 15 -12.01 -14.86 2.92
C ILE A 15 -11.83 -15.16 1.42
N THR A 16 -12.53 -16.16 0.91
CA THR A 16 -12.61 -16.44 -0.54
C THR A 16 -13.99 -16.04 -1.07
N VAL A 17 -14.04 -15.05 -1.96
CA VAL A 17 -15.27 -14.60 -2.61
C VAL A 17 -15.24 -15.02 -4.09
N LYS A 18 -16.25 -15.77 -4.54
CA LYS A 18 -16.35 -16.24 -5.94
C LYS A 18 -16.86 -15.16 -6.90
N GLY A 19 -17.46 -14.10 -6.37
CA GLY A 19 -17.89 -12.90 -7.09
C GLY A 19 -17.25 -11.65 -6.49
N ASP A 20 -17.97 -10.54 -6.51
CA ASP A 20 -17.46 -9.26 -6.02
C ASP A 20 -17.51 -9.16 -4.48
N LEU A 21 -16.44 -8.63 -3.88
CA LEU A 21 -16.43 -8.20 -2.49
C LEU A 21 -16.85 -6.72 -2.42
N ALA A 22 -18.07 -6.46 -1.95
CA ALA A 22 -18.52 -5.10 -1.64
C ALA A 22 -18.28 -4.77 -0.15
N VAL A 23 -17.59 -3.67 0.12
CA VAL A 23 -17.40 -3.13 1.49
C VAL A 23 -18.20 -1.82 1.58
N THR A 24 -19.27 -1.82 2.38
CA THR A 24 -20.15 -0.65 2.54
C THR A 24 -19.62 0.39 3.54
N GLY A 25 -18.65 0.00 4.36
CA GLY A 25 -17.94 0.87 5.30
C GLY A 25 -16.49 1.14 4.89
N SER A 26 -15.61 1.26 5.87
CA SER A 26 -14.16 1.40 5.65
C SER A 26 -13.46 0.04 5.65
N LEU A 27 -12.55 -0.18 4.70
CA LEU A 27 -11.56 -1.26 4.79
C LEU A 27 -10.38 -0.80 5.65
N LYS A 28 -10.20 -1.40 6.83
CA LYS A 28 -9.02 -1.17 7.67
C LYS A 28 -7.99 -2.26 7.38
N VAL A 29 -6.94 -1.91 6.64
CA VAL A 29 -5.80 -2.81 6.43
C VAL A 29 -4.92 -2.74 7.68
N LEU A 30 -4.81 -3.86 8.38
CA LEU A 30 -3.96 -4.02 9.55
C LEU A 30 -2.72 -4.83 9.16
N GLY A 31 -1.54 -4.42 9.62
CA GLY A 31 -0.28 -5.15 9.41
C GLY A 31 0.70 -4.47 8.45
N SER A 32 1.67 -5.23 7.95
CA SER A 32 2.82 -4.76 7.16
C SER A 32 2.54 -4.56 5.66
N SER A 33 1.30 -4.80 5.19
CA SER A 33 0.91 -4.58 3.80
C SER A 33 0.44 -3.15 3.52
N ALA A 34 0.36 -2.28 4.52
CA ALA A 34 0.08 -0.86 4.35
C ALA A 34 0.88 -0.03 5.36
N GLY A 35 1.31 1.16 4.96
CA GLY A 35 2.15 1.98 5.82
C GLY A 35 2.27 3.43 5.38
N SER A 36 3.14 4.14 6.07
CA SER A 36 3.53 5.52 5.76
C SER A 36 5.04 5.63 5.82
N ALA A 37 5.59 6.51 5.00
CA ALA A 37 7.03 6.74 4.92
C ALA A 37 7.31 8.18 4.45
N VAL A 38 8.59 8.57 4.48
CA VAL A 38 9.04 9.92 4.13
C VAL A 38 10.28 9.83 3.26
N ILE A 39 10.20 10.34 2.03
CA ILE A 39 11.42 10.63 1.25
C ILE A 39 12.01 11.93 1.84
N PRO A 40 13.22 11.92 2.42
CA PRO A 40 13.79 13.11 3.04
C PRO A 40 14.06 14.22 2.02
N ALA A 41 14.06 15.47 2.49
CA ALA A 41 14.48 16.61 1.68
C ALA A 41 15.85 16.37 1.00
N GLY A 42 15.98 16.79 -0.26
CA GLY A 42 17.17 16.57 -1.08
C GLY A 42 17.32 15.17 -1.66
N SER A 43 16.51 14.19 -1.22
CA SER A 43 16.50 12.83 -1.78
C SER A 43 15.47 12.70 -2.89
N THR A 44 15.68 11.72 -3.78
CA THR A 44 14.75 11.39 -4.87
C THR A 44 14.08 10.03 -4.71
N SER A 45 14.55 9.21 -3.77
CA SER A 45 14.06 7.85 -3.60
C SER A 45 14.09 7.40 -2.15
N LEU A 46 13.27 6.39 -1.85
CA LEU A 46 13.29 5.65 -0.61
C LEU A 46 12.92 4.19 -0.87
N THR A 47 13.75 3.27 -0.38
CA THR A 47 13.43 1.83 -0.37
C THR A 47 12.67 1.47 0.90
N ILE A 48 11.53 0.79 0.73
CA ILE A 48 10.69 0.26 1.79
C ILE A 48 10.90 -1.25 1.87
N ASN A 49 11.29 -1.74 3.05
CA ASN A 49 11.41 -3.17 3.29
C ASN A 49 10.05 -3.78 3.60
N SER A 50 9.70 -4.84 2.90
CA SER A 50 8.49 -5.63 3.12
C SER A 50 8.65 -7.02 2.53
N ASP A 51 8.41 -8.03 3.36
CA ASP A 51 8.39 -9.45 2.98
C ASP A 51 7.12 -9.85 2.21
N LEU A 52 6.14 -8.96 2.12
CA LEU A 52 4.87 -9.20 1.43
C LEU A 52 4.90 -8.85 -0.05
N VAL A 53 5.95 -8.19 -0.53
CA VAL A 53 6.10 -7.87 -1.96
C VAL A 53 6.31 -9.16 -2.75
N SER A 54 5.61 -9.31 -3.86
CA SER A 54 5.74 -10.41 -4.80
C SER A 54 5.86 -9.87 -6.23
N ALA A 55 6.19 -10.75 -7.18
CA ALA A 55 6.21 -10.38 -8.60
C ALA A 55 4.80 -10.05 -9.14
N GLN A 56 3.73 -10.38 -8.40
CA GLN A 56 2.34 -10.11 -8.75
C GLN A 56 1.76 -8.94 -7.96
N SER A 57 2.50 -8.37 -7.00
CA SER A 57 2.00 -7.28 -6.17
C SER A 57 1.65 -6.05 -7.01
N ALA A 58 0.46 -5.51 -6.76
CA ALA A 58 0.17 -4.10 -7.04
C ALA A 58 0.55 -3.27 -5.82
N VAL A 59 1.55 -2.40 -5.97
CA VAL A 59 1.97 -1.46 -4.93
C VAL A 59 1.44 -0.08 -5.28
N PHE A 60 0.61 0.49 -4.43
CA PHE A 60 0.15 1.86 -4.62
C PHE A 60 0.79 2.79 -3.61
N VAL A 61 1.11 3.98 -4.08
CA VAL A 61 1.71 5.05 -3.30
C VAL A 61 0.88 6.30 -3.47
N THR A 62 0.74 7.08 -2.41
CA THR A 62 -0.03 8.33 -2.44
C THR A 62 0.69 9.38 -1.61
N PRO A 63 1.10 10.51 -2.20
CA PRO A 63 1.74 11.57 -1.43
C PRO A 63 0.72 12.24 -0.51
N ASN A 64 1.17 12.69 0.66
CA ASN A 64 0.34 13.45 1.60
C ASN A 64 0.41 14.96 1.36
N ILE A 65 1.13 15.38 0.31
CA ILE A 65 1.27 16.76 -0.15
C ILE A 65 1.07 16.82 -1.68
N VAL A 66 0.73 18.00 -2.18
CA VAL A 66 0.61 18.22 -3.63
C VAL A 66 1.98 18.15 -4.28
N LEU A 67 2.06 17.40 -5.38
CA LEU A 67 3.24 17.27 -6.21
C LEU A 67 2.91 17.67 -7.65
N GLU A 68 3.92 18.22 -8.34
CA GLU A 68 3.84 18.49 -9.78
C GLU A 68 4.00 17.21 -10.63
N SER A 69 4.49 16.13 -10.02
CA SER A 69 4.74 14.85 -10.68
C SER A 69 4.37 13.69 -9.75
N PRO A 70 3.92 12.55 -10.29
CA PRO A 70 3.49 11.42 -9.47
C PRO A 70 4.67 10.77 -8.74
N LEU A 71 4.38 10.19 -7.57
CA LEU A 71 5.24 9.16 -6.98
C LEU A 71 5.19 7.90 -7.85
N SER A 72 6.34 7.26 -8.06
CA SER A 72 6.43 6.02 -8.83
C SER A 72 7.06 4.91 -8.00
N VAL A 73 6.60 3.67 -8.17
CA VAL A 73 7.30 2.48 -7.68
C VAL A 73 8.14 1.95 -8.84
N THR A 74 9.46 2.06 -8.75
CA THR A 74 10.36 1.82 -9.89
C THR A 74 11.14 0.52 -9.77
N GLU A 75 11.36 0.03 -8.55
CA GLU A 75 12.01 -1.25 -8.29
C GLU A 75 11.22 -2.06 -7.28
N SER A 76 11.22 -3.38 -7.47
CA SER A 76 10.55 -4.33 -6.59
C SER A 76 11.40 -5.60 -6.50
N SER A 77 11.74 -5.98 -5.27
CA SER A 77 12.48 -7.20 -4.95
C SER A 77 11.57 -8.11 -4.12
N PRO A 78 10.99 -9.17 -4.74
CA PRO A 78 10.06 -10.06 -4.05
C PRO A 78 10.60 -10.59 -2.72
N GLY A 79 9.75 -10.59 -1.70
CA GLY A 79 10.06 -11.01 -0.34
C GLY A 79 11.00 -10.08 0.42
N THR A 80 11.37 -8.93 -0.14
CA THR A 80 12.39 -8.06 0.44
C THR A 80 11.97 -6.59 0.51
N SER A 81 11.70 -5.97 -0.64
CA SER A 81 11.52 -4.51 -0.70
C SER A 81 10.88 -3.99 -1.98
N PHE A 82 10.49 -2.72 -1.96
CA PHE A 82 10.17 -1.93 -3.14
C PHE A 82 10.72 -0.51 -2.99
N THR A 83 11.01 0.17 -4.09
CA THR A 83 11.57 1.53 -4.11
C THR A 83 10.54 2.52 -4.66
N VAL A 84 10.34 3.62 -3.92
CA VAL A 84 9.47 4.73 -4.29
C VAL A 84 10.31 5.93 -4.68
N GLU A 85 10.00 6.57 -5.80
CA GLU A 85 10.83 7.63 -6.38
C GLU A 85 10.02 8.85 -6.88
N ILE A 86 10.74 9.98 -6.93
CA ILE A 86 10.35 11.24 -7.57
C ILE A 86 11.43 11.66 -8.57
N PRO A 87 11.05 12.36 -9.66
CA PRO A 87 12.00 12.71 -10.72
C PRO A 87 13.02 13.78 -10.34
N ARG A 88 12.75 14.57 -9.29
CA ARG A 88 13.61 15.67 -8.81
C ARG A 88 13.52 15.79 -7.29
N PRO A 89 14.62 16.15 -6.61
CA PRO A 89 14.60 16.34 -5.16
C PRO A 89 13.72 17.53 -4.78
N LEU A 90 13.10 17.44 -3.60
CA LEU A 90 12.37 18.55 -2.99
C LEU A 90 13.22 19.24 -1.92
N ASP A 91 12.92 20.50 -1.64
CA ASP A 91 13.51 21.28 -0.54
C ASP A 91 12.91 20.97 0.84
N ARG A 92 11.99 20.01 0.89
CA ARG A 92 11.26 19.58 2.07
C ARG A 92 11.02 18.08 2.04
N ASP A 93 10.73 17.52 3.21
CA ASP A 93 10.34 16.13 3.34
C ASP A 93 9.04 15.83 2.57
N LEU A 94 9.00 14.67 1.92
CA LEU A 94 7.84 14.16 1.20
C LEU A 94 7.21 12.98 1.96
N PRO A 95 6.22 13.23 2.82
CA PRO A 95 5.44 12.18 3.44
C PRO A 95 4.49 11.53 2.43
N PHE A 96 4.38 10.20 2.47
CA PHE A 96 3.47 9.44 1.63
C PHE A 96 2.94 8.19 2.34
N LYS A 97 1.83 7.67 1.83
CA LYS A 97 1.25 6.37 2.21
C LYS A 97 1.52 5.35 1.13
N TRP A 98 1.59 4.09 1.52
CA TRP A 98 1.74 2.97 0.60
C TRP A 98 0.92 1.78 1.08
N TRP A 99 0.58 0.91 0.13
CA TRP A 99 0.02 -0.42 0.42
C TRP A 99 0.27 -1.40 -0.72
N ILE A 100 0.34 -2.67 -0.37
CA ILE A 100 0.64 -3.82 -1.22
C ILE A 100 -0.63 -4.66 -1.32
N VAL A 101 -1.08 -4.92 -2.54
CA VAL A 101 -2.17 -5.85 -2.85
C VAL A 101 -1.58 -7.03 -3.63
N ASN A 102 -1.79 -8.24 -3.13
CA ASN A 102 -1.39 -9.51 -3.77
C ASN A 102 -2.63 -10.28 -4.26
#